data_AF-A0A8H6T3Y7-F1
#
_entry.id   AF-A0A8H6T3Y7-F1
#
_cell.length_a   1.000
_cell.length_b   1.000
_cell.length_c   1.000
_cell.angle_alpha   90.00
_cell.angle_beta   90.00
_cell.angle_gamma   90.00
#
_symmetry.space_group_name_H-M   'P 1'
#
loop_
_entity.id
_entity.type
_entity.pdbx_description
1 polymer ?
#
loop_
_entity_poly.entity_id
_entity_poly.type
_entity_poly.pdbx_seq_one_letter_code
_entity_poly.pdbx_strand_id
1 'polypeptide(L)'
;MRIWISCRNFVLSQPGIVVALLLCTSPIILWQLTRRLSVSRVLGSIWPRQRNVTYRSREEEDAYWEAAKKYGHRLHSSDAHFVFSRGTCSPIDFLSYVPALLPLYRQQKKSKFDTSYEISLRTISKWHRMVFAGPRHPTISQASQMRKHLSTADKREIHRISRMLPDEQVFGRKAKSWTPKYRDIWRRRLARTDKDVSVFFE
;
A
#
# COMPACT_ATOMS: atom_id res chain seq x y z
N MET A 1 -42.46 41.02 37.48
CA MET A 1 -43.42 40.06 38.06
C MET A 1 -43.12 38.67 37.50
N ARG A 2 -42.82 37.70 38.38
CA ARG A 2 -43.24 36.27 38.40
C ARG A 2 -43.19 35.48 37.04
N ILE A 3 -42.59 34.30 36.86
CA ILE A 3 -42.55 33.07 37.69
C ILE A 3 -41.41 32.13 37.21
N TRP A 4 -40.75 31.47 38.16
CA TRP A 4 -39.88 30.28 38.03
C TRP A 4 -40.69 29.01 37.72
N ILE A 5 -40.22 28.12 36.83
CA ILE A 5 -40.54 26.69 36.94
C ILE A 5 -39.26 25.85 36.77
N SER A 6 -38.99 25.13 37.85
CA SER A 6 -38.02 24.07 38.04
C SER A 6 -38.59 22.75 37.54
N CYS A 7 -37.80 21.97 36.80
CA CYS A 7 -38.01 20.52 36.65
C CYS A 7 -36.68 19.79 36.80
N ARG A 8 -36.42 19.31 38.02
CA ARG A 8 -35.64 18.09 38.28
C ARG A 8 -36.54 16.90 37.95
N ASN A 9 -36.02 15.88 37.26
CA ASN A 9 -36.22 14.49 37.66
C ASN A 9 -35.21 13.54 37.02
N PHE A 10 -34.97 12.47 37.77
CA PHE A 10 -33.77 11.67 37.89
C PHE A 10 -34.15 10.22 37.56
N VAL A 11 -33.48 9.53 36.62
CA VAL A 11 -33.47 8.05 36.61
C VAL A 11 -32.13 7.53 36.06
N LEU A 12 -31.48 6.73 36.91
CA LEU A 12 -30.29 5.93 36.67
C LEU A 12 -30.52 4.86 35.59
N SER A 13 -29.55 4.66 34.70
CA SER A 13 -29.36 3.36 34.05
C SER A 13 -27.89 3.18 33.69
N GLN A 14 -27.16 2.42 34.51
CA GLN A 14 -25.78 2.01 34.25
C GLN A 14 -25.76 0.73 33.41
N PRO A 15 -25.19 0.72 32.19
CA PRO A 15 -25.09 -0.49 31.36
C PRO A 15 -23.88 -1.38 31.71
N GLY A 16 -23.17 -1.14 32.81
CA GLY A 16 -21.84 -1.70 33.06
C GLY A 16 -21.75 -3.10 33.68
N ILE A 17 -22.83 -3.68 34.21
CA ILE A 17 -22.74 -4.89 35.07
C ILE A 17 -23.13 -6.18 34.32
N VAL A 18 -23.82 -6.10 33.18
CA VAL A 18 -24.36 -7.30 32.50
C VAL A 18 -23.29 -8.04 31.67
N VAL A 19 -22.17 -7.41 31.31
CA VAL A 19 -21.15 -8.04 30.45
C VAL A 19 -20.23 -9.00 31.22
N ALA A 20 -20.13 -8.88 32.55
CA ALA A 20 -19.22 -9.70 33.36
C ALA A 20 -19.72 -11.15 33.59
N LEU A 21 -21.01 -11.43 33.38
CA LEU A 21 -21.58 -12.76 33.62
C LEU A 21 -21.62 -13.67 32.38
N LEU A 22 -21.29 -13.16 31.19
CA LEU A 22 -21.31 -13.94 29.94
C LEU A 22 -20.00 -14.68 29.61
N LEU A 23 -18.92 -14.48 30.37
CA LEU A 23 -17.63 -15.12 30.12
C LEU A 23 -17.37 -16.40 30.93
N CYS A 24 -18.30 -16.82 31.80
CA CYS A 24 -18.04 -17.93 32.75
C CYS A 24 -18.71 -19.28 32.43
N THR A 25 -19.45 -19.45 31.33
CA THR A 25 -20.24 -20.68 31.10
C THR A 25 -19.98 -21.42 29.79
N SER A 26 -18.90 -21.14 29.06
CA SER A 26 -18.59 -21.85 27.82
C SER A 26 -17.45 -22.87 27.98
N PRO A 27 -17.72 -24.15 28.31
CA PRO A 27 -16.72 -25.23 28.38
C PRO A 27 -16.07 -25.57 27.02
N ILE A 28 -16.53 -24.95 25.92
CA ILE A 28 -16.02 -25.17 24.56
C ILE A 28 -14.65 -24.51 24.34
N ILE A 29 -14.33 -23.42 25.06
CA ILE A 29 -13.06 -22.70 24.88
C ILE A 29 -11.89 -23.45 25.54
N LEU A 30 -12.13 -24.19 26.63
CA LEU A 30 -11.08 -24.98 27.29
C LEU A 30 -10.65 -26.22 26.48
N TRP A 31 -11.54 -26.79 25.66
CA TRP A 31 -11.23 -28.01 24.89
C TRP A 31 -10.38 -27.73 23.63
N GLN A 32 -10.37 -26.50 23.13
CA GLN A 32 -9.55 -26.09 21.98
C GLN A 32 -8.06 -25.87 22.34
N LEU A 33 -7.73 -25.69 23.63
CA LEU A 33 -6.37 -25.38 24.07
C LEU A 33 -5.51 -26.62 24.39
N THR A 34 -6.11 -27.78 24.65
CA THR A 34 -5.37 -28.98 25.07
C THR A 34 -4.92 -29.88 23.93
N ARG A 35 -5.34 -29.63 22.68
CA ARG A 35 -5.02 -30.47 21.51
C ARG A 35 -3.77 -30.07 20.72
N ARG A 36 -3.00 -29.09 21.21
CA ARG A 36 -1.87 -28.49 20.46
C ARG A 36 -0.47 -28.86 20.94
N LEU A 37 -0.32 -29.85 21.80
CA LEU A 37 1.00 -30.29 22.23
C LEU A 37 1.11 -31.81 22.13
N SER A 38 2.12 -32.26 21.39
CA SER A 38 2.68 -33.62 21.39
C SER A 38 2.28 -34.56 20.22
N VAL A 39 2.73 -34.26 19.00
CA VAL A 39 3.35 -35.26 18.11
C VAL A 39 4.36 -34.56 17.19
N SER A 40 5.63 -34.46 17.60
CA SER A 40 6.73 -34.14 16.67
C SER A 40 8.09 -34.42 17.32
N ARG A 41 8.43 -35.70 17.47
CA ARG A 41 9.82 -36.15 17.58
C ARG A 41 9.95 -37.47 16.84
N VAL A 42 11.13 -37.67 16.24
CA VAL A 42 11.60 -38.87 15.52
C VAL A 42 11.30 -38.86 14.02
N LEU A 43 12.14 -38.15 13.26
CA LEU A 43 12.73 -38.55 11.95
C LEU A 43 13.45 -37.34 11.33
N GLY A 44 14.57 -36.92 11.92
CA GLY A 44 15.31 -35.74 11.46
C GLY A 44 16.80 -35.83 11.76
N SER A 45 17.48 -36.85 11.21
CA SER A 45 18.94 -36.96 11.40
C SER A 45 19.65 -37.86 10.37
N ILE A 46 19.43 -37.68 9.06
CA ILE A 46 20.33 -38.29 8.03
C ILE A 46 20.52 -37.37 6.81
N TRP A 47 20.59 -36.06 7.00
CA TRP A 47 21.10 -35.18 5.96
C TRP A 47 22.21 -34.33 6.59
N PRO A 48 23.47 -34.46 6.14
CA PRO A 48 24.53 -33.58 6.61
C PRO A 48 24.09 -32.16 6.31
N ARG A 49 23.91 -31.39 7.38
CA ARG A 49 23.56 -29.99 7.36
C ARG A 49 24.57 -29.31 6.43
N GLN A 50 24.15 -28.96 5.21
CA GLN A 50 24.99 -28.25 4.26
C GLN A 50 25.48 -27.00 4.99
N ARG A 51 26.78 -26.98 5.32
CA ARG A 51 27.43 -25.76 5.80
C ARG A 51 27.13 -24.71 4.73
N ASN A 52 26.54 -23.60 5.17
CA ASN A 52 26.34 -22.42 4.32
C ASN A 52 27.65 -22.15 3.59
N VAL A 53 27.70 -22.46 2.29
CA VAL A 53 28.86 -22.18 1.45
C VAL A 53 28.83 -20.68 1.24
N THR A 54 29.48 -19.94 2.13
CA THR A 54 29.81 -18.54 1.88
C THR A 54 30.86 -18.53 0.78
N TYR A 55 30.49 -18.00 -0.40
CA TYR A 55 31.42 -17.75 -1.50
C TYR A 55 32.58 -16.86 -0.99
N ARG A 56 33.80 -17.09 -1.48
CA ARG A 56 34.97 -16.33 -1.02
C ARG A 56 34.99 -14.92 -1.60
N SER A 57 34.41 -14.71 -2.79
CA SER A 57 34.28 -13.40 -3.42
C SER A 57 32.98 -13.29 -4.24
N ARG A 58 32.66 -12.06 -4.66
CA ARG A 58 31.47 -11.77 -5.48
C ARG A 58 31.59 -12.36 -6.89
N GLU A 59 32.79 -12.36 -7.45
CA GLU A 59 33.06 -12.93 -8.78
C GLU A 59 32.84 -14.45 -8.80
N GLU A 60 33.18 -15.14 -7.70
CA GLU A 60 32.97 -16.58 -7.55
C GLU A 60 31.47 -16.93 -7.45
N GLU A 61 30.69 -16.11 -6.74
CA GLU A 61 29.23 -16.23 -6.69
C GLU A 61 28.59 -16.02 -8.08
N ASP A 62 29.02 -14.99 -8.80
CA ASP A 62 28.51 -14.70 -10.14
C ASP A 62 28.87 -15.82 -11.13
N ALA A 63 30.10 -16.35 -11.07
CA ALA A 63 30.51 -17.50 -11.88
C ALA A 63 29.70 -18.76 -11.57
N TYR A 64 29.39 -19.02 -10.29
CA TYR A 64 28.51 -20.12 -9.89
C TYR A 64 27.11 -19.96 -10.47
N TRP A 65 26.50 -18.77 -10.39
CA TRP A 65 25.16 -18.55 -10.93
C TRP A 65 25.10 -18.66 -12.45
N GLU A 66 26.11 -18.18 -13.17
CA GLU A 66 26.20 -18.35 -14.63
C GLU A 66 26.35 -19.82 -15.02
N ALA A 67 27.18 -20.58 -14.29
CA ALA A 67 27.27 -22.02 -14.47
C ALA A 67 25.92 -22.71 -14.18
N ALA A 68 25.28 -22.41 -13.05
CA ALA A 68 23.99 -22.97 -12.66
C ALA A 68 22.89 -22.69 -13.70
N LYS A 69 22.86 -21.49 -14.28
CA LYS A 69 21.93 -21.12 -15.35
C LYS A 69 22.11 -21.98 -16.59
N LYS A 70 23.37 -22.27 -16.95
CA LYS A 70 23.71 -23.17 -18.07
C LYS A 70 23.25 -24.62 -17.81
N TYR A 71 23.36 -25.09 -16.57
CA TYR A 71 22.87 -26.43 -16.19
C TYR A 71 21.35 -26.50 -16.00
N GLY A 72 20.70 -25.40 -15.62
CA GLY A 72 19.24 -25.33 -15.49
C GLY A 72 18.50 -25.67 -16.78
N HIS A 73 19.01 -25.23 -17.94
CA HIS A 73 18.43 -25.60 -19.23
C HIS A 73 18.56 -27.09 -19.57
N ARG A 74 19.61 -27.77 -19.11
CA ARG A 74 19.75 -29.23 -19.28
C ARG A 74 18.82 -30.03 -18.38
N LEU A 75 18.54 -29.53 -17.17
CA LEU A 75 17.62 -30.20 -16.24
C LEU A 75 16.16 -29.97 -16.59
N HIS A 76 15.85 -28.98 -17.44
CA HIS A 76 14.48 -28.69 -17.87
C HIS A 76 13.83 -29.85 -18.64
N SER A 77 14.61 -30.68 -19.34
CA SER A 77 14.09 -31.88 -20.03
C SER A 77 13.72 -33.02 -19.08
N SER A 78 14.20 -32.99 -17.84
CA SER A 78 13.90 -33.97 -16.79
C SER A 78 12.92 -33.42 -15.74
N ASP A 79 12.26 -32.31 -16.04
CA ASP A 79 11.24 -31.73 -15.18
C ASP A 79 10.01 -32.63 -15.14
N ALA A 80 9.79 -33.30 -14.01
CA ALA A 80 8.69 -34.22 -13.79
C ALA A 80 7.31 -33.55 -13.92
N HIS A 81 7.24 -32.21 -13.92
CA HIS A 81 6.01 -31.46 -14.18
C HIS A 81 5.57 -31.48 -15.65
N PHE A 82 6.46 -31.78 -16.62
CA PHE A 82 6.11 -31.74 -18.05
C PHE A 82 5.31 -32.98 -18.51
N VAL A 83 5.20 -34.03 -17.69
CA VAL A 83 4.55 -35.29 -18.07
C VAL A 83 3.02 -35.24 -17.95
N PHE A 84 2.44 -34.20 -17.34
CA PHE A 84 1.01 -34.17 -17.01
C PHE A 84 0.05 -33.65 -18.10
N SER A 85 0.51 -33.41 -19.33
CA SER A 85 -0.37 -32.90 -20.41
C SER A 85 -1.04 -33.97 -21.28
N ARG A 86 -0.93 -35.27 -20.97
CA ARG A 86 -1.66 -36.31 -21.72
C ARG A 86 -2.24 -37.39 -20.80
N GLY A 87 -3.42 -37.08 -20.26
CA GLY A 87 -4.47 -38.07 -19.99
C GLY A 87 -4.32 -38.88 -18.69
N THR A 88 -5.19 -38.56 -17.74
CA THR A 88 -5.70 -39.45 -16.67
C THR A 88 -4.67 -40.10 -15.73
N CYS A 89 -4.35 -39.40 -14.65
CA CYS A 89 -4.15 -39.98 -13.31
C CYS A 89 -4.45 -38.90 -12.26
N SER A 90 -5.15 -39.29 -11.20
CA SER A 90 -5.59 -38.43 -10.09
C SER A 90 -4.43 -37.66 -9.44
N PRO A 91 -4.69 -36.45 -8.87
CA PRO A 91 -3.63 -35.60 -8.36
C PRO A 91 -3.05 -36.22 -7.10
N ILE A 92 -1.85 -36.76 -7.20
CA ILE A 92 -1.02 -36.93 -6.01
C ILE A 92 -0.57 -35.51 -5.65
N ASP A 93 -1.08 -35.00 -4.53
CA ASP A 93 -0.63 -33.77 -3.87
C ASP A 93 0.84 -33.93 -3.43
N PHE A 94 1.74 -33.95 -4.40
CA PHE A 94 3.12 -33.60 -4.15
C PHE A 94 3.09 -32.12 -3.82
N LEU A 95 3.15 -31.82 -2.52
CA LEU A 95 3.58 -30.53 -1.98
C LEU A 95 4.83 -30.15 -2.75
N SER A 96 4.64 -29.35 -3.80
CA SER A 96 5.70 -28.87 -4.67
C SER A 96 6.70 -28.19 -3.76
N TYR A 97 7.84 -28.84 -3.56
CA TYR A 97 8.97 -28.25 -2.85
C TYR A 97 9.41 -27.08 -3.72
N VAL A 98 8.89 -25.89 -3.44
CA VAL A 98 9.35 -24.65 -4.02
C VAL A 98 10.66 -24.36 -3.29
N PRO A 99 11.85 -24.58 -3.90
CA PRO A 99 13.10 -24.26 -3.24
C PRO A 99 13.06 -22.78 -2.86
N ALA A 100 13.59 -22.49 -1.67
CA ALA A 100 13.55 -21.17 -1.07
C ALA A 100 13.86 -20.09 -2.11
N LEU A 101 12.84 -19.25 -2.35
CA LEU A 101 12.88 -18.08 -3.21
C LEU A 101 14.20 -17.32 -3.03
N LEU A 102 14.71 -16.78 -4.14
CA LEU A 102 15.88 -15.90 -4.24
C LEU A 102 16.24 -15.23 -2.90
N PRO A 103 17.52 -15.28 -2.45
CA PRO A 103 17.94 -14.69 -1.20
C PRO A 103 17.34 -13.30 -0.99
N LEU A 104 16.94 -12.97 0.25
CA LEU A 104 16.22 -11.73 0.58
C LEU A 104 16.87 -10.44 0.04
N TYR A 105 18.19 -10.46 -0.22
CA TYR A 105 18.92 -9.33 -0.83
C TYR A 105 18.72 -9.18 -2.35
N ARG A 106 18.29 -10.24 -3.04
CA ARG A 106 18.08 -10.30 -4.50
C ARG A 106 16.59 -10.27 -4.89
N GLN A 107 15.67 -10.27 -3.93
CA GLN A 107 14.34 -9.73 -4.18
C GLN A 107 14.53 -8.28 -4.60
N GLN A 108 14.45 -8.00 -5.91
CA GLN A 108 14.09 -6.66 -6.36
C GLN A 108 12.83 -6.34 -5.57
N LYS A 109 12.95 -5.47 -4.56
CA LYS A 109 11.79 -4.90 -3.87
C LYS A 109 10.94 -4.38 -5.02
N LYS A 110 9.88 -5.10 -5.42
CA LYS A 110 8.87 -4.58 -6.32
C LYS A 110 8.50 -3.27 -5.67
N SER A 111 8.99 -2.21 -6.27
CA SER A 111 9.14 -0.96 -5.57
C SER A 111 7.73 -0.58 -5.16
N LYS A 112 7.49 -0.33 -3.87
CA LYS A 112 6.22 0.15 -3.32
C LYS A 112 5.94 1.58 -3.84
N PHE A 113 6.03 1.80 -5.14
CA PHE A 113 5.97 3.10 -5.82
C PHE A 113 4.69 3.27 -6.63
N ASP A 114 3.60 2.68 -6.15
CA ASP A 114 2.38 3.49 -6.05
C ASP A 114 2.25 3.99 -4.60
N THR A 115 3.32 4.63 -4.13
CA THR A 115 3.29 5.38 -2.88
C THR A 115 2.34 6.53 -3.13
N SER A 116 1.17 6.48 -2.48
CA SER A 116 0.22 7.56 -2.37
C SER A 116 0.96 8.89 -2.30
N TYR A 117 0.95 9.65 -3.39
CA TYR A 117 1.70 10.89 -3.45
C TYR A 117 0.99 11.91 -2.55
N GLU A 118 1.57 12.20 -1.40
CA GLU A 118 1.00 13.13 -0.43
C GLU A 118 1.46 14.55 -0.73
N ILE A 119 0.51 15.48 -0.79
CA ILE A 119 0.79 16.91 -0.97
C ILE A 119 0.33 17.67 0.27
N SER A 120 1.08 18.72 0.59
CA SER A 120 0.70 19.62 1.67
C SER A 120 -0.57 20.39 1.32
N LEU A 121 -1.38 20.71 2.32
CA LEU A 121 -2.60 21.50 2.12
C LEU A 121 -2.29 22.93 1.66
N ARG A 122 -1.17 23.50 2.16
CA ARG A 122 -0.69 24.82 1.76
C ARG A 122 -0.31 24.87 0.29
N THR A 123 0.27 23.78 -0.23
CA THR A 123 0.57 23.62 -1.66
C THR A 123 -0.69 23.70 -2.53
N ILE A 124 -1.79 23.07 -2.10
CA ILE A 124 -3.08 23.13 -2.80
C ILE A 124 -3.62 24.57 -2.82
N SER A 125 -3.65 25.24 -1.67
CA SER A 125 -4.11 26.64 -1.60
C SER A 125 -3.22 27.56 -2.44
N LYS A 126 -1.90 27.34 -2.45
CA LYS A 126 -0.95 28.10 -3.28
C LYS A 126 -1.23 27.91 -4.76
N TRP A 127 -1.31 26.66 -5.20
CA TRP A 127 -1.63 26.32 -6.58
C TRP A 127 -2.95 26.96 -7.01
N HIS A 128 -3.99 26.89 -6.16
CA HIS A 128 -5.28 27.48 -6.46
C HIS A 128 -5.18 29.01 -6.67
N ARG A 129 -4.40 29.71 -5.84
CA ARG A 129 -4.12 31.15 -6.01
C ARG A 129 -3.40 31.46 -7.32
N MET A 130 -2.53 30.57 -7.78
CA MET A 130 -1.79 30.75 -9.03
C MET A 130 -2.67 30.49 -10.26
N VAL A 131 -3.60 29.53 -10.18
CA VAL A 131 -4.38 29.06 -11.35
C VAL A 131 -5.71 29.78 -11.50
N PHE A 132 -6.39 30.12 -10.41
CA PHE A 132 -7.71 30.75 -10.44
C PHE A 132 -7.63 32.21 -10.02
N ALA A 133 -8.22 33.08 -10.84
CA ALA A 133 -8.34 34.49 -10.54
C ALA A 133 -9.40 34.74 -9.46
N GLY A 134 -9.29 35.89 -8.78
CA GLY A 134 -10.26 36.36 -7.80
C GLY A 134 -9.78 36.23 -6.36
N PRO A 135 -10.50 36.83 -5.39
CA PRO A 135 -10.08 36.89 -3.99
C PRO A 135 -10.44 35.62 -3.19
N ARG A 136 -11.36 34.80 -3.70
CA ARG A 136 -11.84 33.59 -3.00
C ARG A 136 -10.93 32.41 -3.31
N HIS A 137 -10.26 31.92 -2.27
CA HIS A 137 -9.34 30.78 -2.36
C HIS A 137 -9.63 29.80 -1.24
N PRO A 138 -9.36 28.50 -1.44
CA PRO A 138 -9.74 27.48 -0.47
C PRO A 138 -9.00 27.66 0.85
N THR A 139 -9.76 27.57 1.94
CA THR A 139 -9.22 27.44 3.29
C THR A 139 -8.50 26.11 3.46
N ILE A 140 -7.73 25.94 4.53
CA ILE A 140 -7.00 24.68 4.80
C ILE A 140 -7.97 23.49 4.91
N SER A 141 -9.15 23.67 5.51
CA SER A 141 -10.17 22.62 5.61
C SER A 141 -10.73 22.22 4.24
N GLN A 142 -11.03 23.20 3.38
CA GLN A 142 -11.47 22.96 2.00
C GLN A 142 -10.38 22.30 1.17
N ALA A 143 -9.12 22.74 1.30
CA ALA A 143 -7.98 22.11 0.66
C ALA A 143 -7.80 20.64 1.09
N SER A 144 -8.09 20.31 2.35
CA SER A 144 -8.09 18.94 2.84
C SER A 144 -9.14 18.07 2.16
N GLN A 145 -10.36 18.60 1.96
CA GLN A 145 -11.40 17.92 1.20
C GLN A 145 -10.97 17.73 -0.27
N MET A 146 -10.48 18.79 -0.92
CA MET A 146 -9.97 18.70 -2.31
C MET A 146 -8.90 17.62 -2.45
N ARG A 147 -7.96 17.52 -1.49
CA ARG A 147 -6.88 16.51 -1.50
C ARG A 147 -7.39 15.06 -1.60
N LYS A 148 -8.56 14.76 -1.02
CA LYS A 148 -9.16 13.42 -1.05
C LYS A 148 -9.65 13.03 -2.44
N HIS A 149 -10.08 14.01 -3.24
CA HIS A 149 -10.66 13.77 -4.57
C HIS A 149 -9.63 13.89 -5.72
N LEU A 150 -8.41 14.31 -5.43
CA LEU A 150 -7.36 14.46 -6.45
C LEU A 150 -6.67 13.12 -6.75
N SER A 151 -6.49 12.82 -8.03
CA SER A 151 -5.68 11.68 -8.48
C SER A 151 -4.20 11.87 -8.11
N THR A 152 -3.42 10.79 -8.04
CA THR A 152 -1.97 10.87 -7.80
C THR A 152 -1.26 11.71 -8.88
N ALA A 153 -1.70 11.60 -10.13
CA ALA A 153 -1.20 12.38 -11.25
C ALA A 153 -1.51 13.89 -11.08
N ASP A 154 -2.73 14.23 -10.66
CA ASP A 154 -3.11 15.63 -10.42
C ASP A 154 -2.33 16.23 -9.25
N LYS A 155 -2.16 15.46 -8.16
CA LYS A 155 -1.36 15.89 -7.02
C LYS A 155 0.08 16.22 -7.42
N ARG A 156 0.70 15.39 -8.28
CA ARG A 156 2.05 15.66 -8.82
C ARG A 156 2.08 16.93 -9.65
N GLU A 157 1.09 17.16 -10.50
CA GLU A 157 1.05 18.36 -11.36
C GLU A 157 0.76 19.63 -10.55
N ILE A 158 -0.14 19.57 -9.57
CA ILE A 158 -0.39 20.64 -8.60
C ILE A 158 0.91 21.00 -7.88
N HIS A 159 1.63 20.00 -7.39
CA HIS A 159 2.92 20.21 -6.74
C HIS A 159 3.94 20.84 -7.70
N ARG A 160 4.04 20.36 -8.95
CA ARG A 160 4.92 20.94 -9.98
C ARG A 160 4.63 22.42 -10.22
N ILE A 161 3.37 22.78 -10.46
CA ILE A 161 2.97 24.17 -10.72
C ILE A 161 3.23 25.04 -9.49
N SER A 162 2.94 24.54 -8.28
CA SER A 162 3.15 25.28 -7.04
C SER A 162 4.62 25.66 -6.78
N ARG A 163 5.57 24.90 -7.35
CA ARG A 163 7.01 25.19 -7.22
C ARG A 163 7.52 26.22 -8.23
N MET A 164 6.73 26.60 -9.24
CA MET A 164 7.14 27.56 -10.26
C MET A 164 7.28 28.98 -9.74
N LEU A 165 6.60 29.32 -8.63
CA LEU A 165 6.76 30.59 -7.93
C LEU A 165 7.16 30.34 -6.48
N PRO A 166 7.97 31.23 -5.87
CA PRO A 166 8.24 31.17 -4.44
C PRO A 166 7.01 31.60 -3.62
N ASP A 167 6.93 31.19 -2.35
CA ASP A 167 5.77 31.44 -1.48
C ASP A 167 5.54 32.93 -1.24
N GLU A 168 6.61 33.71 -1.14
CA GLU A 168 6.60 35.16 -0.91
C GLU A 168 5.91 35.91 -2.05
N GLN A 169 6.03 35.42 -3.29
CA GLN A 169 5.38 36.04 -4.44
C GLN A 169 3.87 35.74 -4.53
N VAL A 170 3.42 34.63 -3.93
CA VAL A 170 2.00 34.21 -3.98
C VAL A 170 1.22 34.66 -2.73
N PHE A 171 1.87 34.65 -1.57
CA PHE A 171 1.24 34.97 -0.28
C PHE A 171 1.72 36.27 0.35
N GLY A 172 2.80 36.87 -0.14
CA GLY A 172 3.40 38.07 0.46
C GLY A 172 2.52 39.32 0.31
N ARG A 173 2.86 40.36 1.08
CA ARG A 173 2.18 41.67 1.01
C ARG A 173 2.33 42.33 -0.36
N LYS A 174 3.44 42.04 -1.05
CA LYS A 174 3.71 42.44 -2.44
C LYS A 174 3.42 41.30 -3.41
N ALA A 175 2.41 40.47 -3.13
CA ALA A 175 2.04 39.39 -4.02
C ALA A 175 1.79 39.96 -5.43
N LYS A 176 2.38 39.32 -6.43
CA LYS A 176 2.24 39.76 -7.81
C LYS A 176 0.76 39.63 -8.21
N SER A 177 0.25 40.57 -9.00
CA SER A 177 -1.07 40.44 -9.61
C SER A 177 -1.18 39.09 -10.32
N TRP A 178 -2.32 38.42 -10.17
CA TRP A 178 -2.56 37.12 -10.78
C TRP A 178 -2.22 37.12 -12.28
N THR A 179 -1.57 36.06 -12.76
CA THR A 179 -1.19 35.93 -14.17
C THR A 179 -1.82 34.69 -14.80
N PRO A 180 -2.39 34.78 -16.02
CA PRO A 180 -3.07 33.65 -16.67
C PRO A 180 -2.13 32.49 -17.06
N LYS A 181 -0.82 32.71 -17.07
CA LYS A 181 0.19 31.71 -17.47
C LYS A 181 0.00 30.34 -16.82
N TYR A 182 -0.24 30.29 -15.50
CA TYR A 182 -0.41 29.01 -14.78
C TYR A 182 -1.76 28.36 -15.05
N ARG A 183 -2.79 29.16 -15.30
CA ARG A 183 -4.11 28.68 -15.74
C ARG A 183 -4.00 27.91 -17.05
N ASP A 184 -3.21 28.42 -17.99
CA ASP A 184 -3.05 27.78 -19.30
C ASP A 184 -2.19 26.51 -19.24
N ILE A 185 -1.25 26.43 -18.29
CA ILE A 185 -0.55 25.16 -17.99
C ILE A 185 -1.54 24.14 -17.46
N TRP A 186 -2.37 24.52 -16.49
CA TRP A 186 -3.36 23.62 -15.89
C TRP A 186 -4.43 23.18 -16.89
N ARG A 187 -4.98 24.09 -17.71
CA ARG A 187 -5.93 23.76 -18.78
C ARG A 187 -5.36 22.77 -19.78
N ARG A 188 -4.11 22.95 -20.22
CA ARG A 188 -3.46 22.01 -21.14
C ARG A 188 -3.30 20.61 -20.53
N ARG A 189 -3.09 20.50 -19.22
CA ARG A 189 -3.09 19.21 -18.53
C ARG A 189 -4.47 18.56 -18.58
N LEU A 190 -5.53 19.30 -18.21
CA LEU A 190 -6.90 18.81 -18.22
C LEU A 190 -7.31 18.34 -19.62
N ALA A 191 -7.03 19.13 -20.65
CA ALA A 191 -7.32 18.79 -22.05
C ALA A 191 -6.60 17.53 -22.57
N ARG A 192 -5.52 17.09 -21.90
CA ARG A 192 -4.87 15.80 -22.18
C ARG A 192 -5.56 14.66 -21.44
N THR A 193 -5.87 14.84 -20.15
CA THR A 193 -6.54 13.82 -19.34
C THR A 193 -7.93 13.47 -19.87
N ASP A 194 -8.71 14.46 -20.31
CA ASP A 194 -10.08 14.23 -20.80
C ASP A 194 -10.12 13.30 -22.02
N LYS A 195 -9.03 13.25 -22.82
CA LYS A 195 -8.91 12.34 -23.96
C LYS A 195 -8.64 10.90 -23.52
N ASP A 196 -7.86 10.71 -22.46
CA ASP A 196 -7.48 9.38 -21.97
C ASP A 196 -8.64 8.66 -21.26
N VAL A 197 -9.65 9.38 -20.76
CA VAL A 197 -10.83 8.80 -20.11
C VAL A 197 -11.91 8.35 -21.12
N SER A 198 -11.77 8.72 -22.40
CA SER A 198 -12.78 8.42 -23.44
C SER A 198 -12.68 7.04 -24.11
N VAL A 199 -11.77 6.16 -23.66
CA VAL A 199 -11.39 4.93 -24.41
C VAL A 199 -11.79 3.61 -23.72
N PHE A 200 -12.74 3.60 -22.78
CA PHE A 200 -13.14 2.36 -22.09
C PHE A 200 -14.65 2.08 -22.07
N PHE A 201 -15.30 2.23 -23.23
CA PHE A 201 -16.60 1.61 -23.48
C PHE A 201 -16.58 0.96 -24.87
N GLU A 202 -16.08 -0.27 -24.93
CA GLU A 202 -16.42 -1.24 -25.96
C GLU A 202 -16.60 -2.62 -25.32
#